data_AF-A0A9E1Q5V3-F1
#
_entry.id   AF-A0A9E1Q5V3-F1
#
_cell.length_a   1.000
_cell.length_b   1.000
_cell.length_c   1.000
_cell.angle_alpha   90.00
_cell.angle_beta   90.00
_cell.angle_gamma   90.00
#
_symmetry.space_group_name_H-M   'P 1'
#
loop_
_entity.id
_entity.type
_entity.pdbx_description
1 polymer ?
#
loop_
_entity_poly.entity_id
_entity_poly.type
_entity_poly.pdbx_seq_one_letter_code
_entity_poly.pdbx_strand_id
1 'polypeptide(L)'
;RELDDFSIPECSCLSDAICYAIPSHRGAFHEIVFKLARALRSLDFLEDIGHKHLKSILRVWIQFTTSYLKDVKFISIWSEFIVGWDKVKQPTQADYLRGTFEKAVFLDWSELEVQFEGDEETILLVKFCYLLQVQSKKNDFFLSCRTVGKFFGVDRNTANKWLNMLVKTNVLELAKRGSGYKASRYIYAGDSCSEEQLAEVGITNNTFREHKNGKHKQRAKQSKDNSIPF
;
A
#
# COMPACT_ATOMS: atom_id res chain seq x y z
N ARG A 1 14.49 -19.09 -10.55
CA ARG A 1 14.58 -17.61 -10.52
C ARG A 1 13.68 -17.15 -9.38
N GLU A 2 14.20 -17.20 -8.15
CA GLU A 2 13.49 -16.84 -6.92
C GLU A 2 13.39 -15.31 -6.81
N LEU A 3 12.40 -14.75 -7.50
CA LEU A 3 12.02 -13.35 -7.36
C LEU A 3 10.63 -13.32 -6.72
N ASP A 4 10.52 -13.75 -5.46
CA ASP A 4 9.20 -13.86 -4.82
C ASP A 4 9.20 -13.59 -3.31
N ASP A 5 10.25 -12.96 -2.78
CA ASP A 5 10.18 -12.34 -1.45
C ASP A 5 10.29 -10.82 -1.58
N PHE A 6 9.16 -10.20 -1.93
CA PHE A 6 8.98 -8.75 -1.81
C PHE A 6 8.77 -8.32 -0.33
N SER A 7 9.05 -9.19 0.66
CA SER A 7 9.24 -8.74 2.04
C SER A 7 10.46 -7.84 2.08
N ILE A 8 10.20 -6.53 2.02
CA ILE A 8 11.17 -5.55 2.45
C ILE A 8 11.38 -5.82 3.95
N PRO A 9 12.62 -6.12 4.40
CA PRO A 9 12.91 -6.19 5.82
C PRO A 9 12.61 -4.83 6.43
N GLU A 10 11.96 -4.85 7.59
CA GLU A 10 11.68 -3.66 8.38
C GLU A 10 13.00 -2.96 8.71
N CYS A 11 13.22 -1.82 8.06
CA CYS A 11 14.40 -1.02 8.29
C CYS A 11 14.13 -0.16 9.52
N SER A 12 14.72 -0.52 10.66
CA SER A 12 14.55 0.20 11.92
C SER A 12 15.46 1.43 12.02
N CYS A 13 16.54 1.44 11.24
CA CYS A 13 17.52 2.52 11.24
C CYS A 13 18.08 2.81 9.85
N LEU A 14 18.86 3.90 9.75
CA LEU A 14 19.51 4.32 8.50
C LEU A 14 20.45 3.24 7.92
N SER A 15 21.17 2.52 8.79
CA SER A 15 22.09 1.46 8.35
C SER A 15 21.34 0.30 7.69
N ASP A 16 20.21 -0.11 8.26
CA ASP A 16 19.37 -1.18 7.70
C ASP A 16 18.87 -0.81 6.31
N ALA A 17 18.37 0.43 6.14
CA ALA A 17 17.87 0.94 4.87
C ALA A 17 18.97 0.98 3.79
N ILE A 18 20.18 1.41 4.16
CA ILE A 18 21.36 1.41 3.27
C ILE A 18 21.72 -0.02 2.85
N CYS A 19 21.86 -0.93 3.82
CA CYS A 19 22.21 -2.33 3.57
C CYS A 19 21.17 -3.05 2.71
N TYR A 20 19.89 -2.82 2.97
CA TYR A 20 18.80 -3.41 2.22
C TYR A 20 18.85 -3.03 0.73
N ALA A 21 19.25 -1.80 0.42
CA ALA A 21 19.31 -1.31 -0.94
C ALA A 21 20.65 -1.60 -1.65
N ILE A 22 21.52 -2.44 -1.09
CA ILE A 22 22.75 -2.85 -1.78
C ILE A 22 22.38 -3.81 -2.94
N PRO A 23 22.88 -3.57 -4.17
CA PRO A 23 22.67 -4.45 -5.31
C PRO A 23 23.23 -5.85 -5.05
N SER A 24 22.50 -6.88 -5.49
CA SER A 24 23.02 -8.25 -5.58
C SER A 24 23.59 -8.59 -6.96
N HIS A 25 23.27 -7.80 -7.99
CA HIS A 25 23.71 -8.01 -9.37
C HIS A 25 23.81 -6.68 -10.14
N ARG A 26 24.56 -6.68 -11.24
CA ARG A 26 24.65 -5.54 -12.16
C ARG A 26 23.38 -5.42 -13.02
N GLY A 27 22.97 -4.19 -13.32
CA GLY A 27 21.97 -3.92 -14.37
C GLY A 27 20.59 -3.45 -13.93
N ALA A 28 20.35 -3.18 -12.65
CA ALA A 28 19.04 -2.75 -12.13
C ALA A 28 19.09 -1.37 -11.44
N PHE A 29 19.91 -0.45 -11.96
CA PHE A 29 20.21 0.83 -11.29
C PHE A 29 18.95 1.62 -10.87
N HIS A 30 17.97 1.77 -11.76
CA HIS A 30 16.70 2.46 -11.45
C HIS A 30 15.93 1.78 -10.32
N GLU A 31 15.82 0.45 -10.36
CA GLU A 31 15.13 -0.34 -9.34
C GLU A 31 15.83 -0.22 -7.98
N ILE A 32 17.16 -0.29 -7.97
CA ILE A 32 17.97 -0.19 -6.76
C ILE A 32 17.87 1.19 -6.11
N VAL A 33 17.93 2.26 -6.91
CA VAL A 33 17.75 3.63 -6.40
C VAL A 33 16.35 3.84 -5.86
N PHE A 34 15.33 3.32 -6.54
CA PHE A 34 13.96 3.37 -6.06
C PHE A 34 13.78 2.56 -4.76
N LYS A 35 14.42 1.40 -4.66
CA LYS A 35 14.48 0.56 -3.45
C LYS A 35 15.07 1.32 -2.27
N LEU A 36 16.17 2.05 -2.47
CA LEU A 36 16.76 2.92 -1.44
C LEU A 36 15.80 4.04 -1.02
N ALA A 37 15.25 4.79 -1.99
CA ALA A 37 14.32 5.88 -1.70
C ALA A 37 13.13 5.39 -0.87
N ARG A 38 12.63 4.20 -1.20
CA ARG A 38 11.54 3.53 -0.51
C ARG A 38 11.90 3.13 0.93
N ALA A 39 13.07 2.51 1.13
CA ALA A 39 13.56 2.13 2.46
C ALA A 39 13.90 3.33 3.36
N LEU A 40 14.40 4.42 2.78
CA LEU A 40 14.66 5.65 3.54
C LEU A 40 13.38 6.37 3.93
N ARG A 41 12.35 6.36 3.07
CA ARG A 41 11.03 6.92 3.39
C ARG A 41 10.34 6.18 4.54
N SER A 42 10.75 4.96 4.89
CA SER A 42 10.12 4.19 5.99
C SER A 42 10.67 4.57 7.36
N LEU A 43 11.62 5.49 7.39
CA LEU A 43 12.19 6.02 8.62
C LEU A 43 11.49 7.35 8.93
N ASP A 44 10.66 7.37 9.98
CA ASP A 44 9.83 8.53 10.34
C ASP A 44 10.65 9.82 10.49
N PHE A 45 11.87 9.73 11.03
CA PHE A 45 12.76 10.88 11.21
C PHE A 45 13.31 11.48 9.89
N LEU A 46 13.03 10.86 8.74
CA LEU A 46 13.43 11.34 7.41
C LEU A 46 12.27 11.94 6.60
N GLU A 47 11.04 11.99 7.12
CA GLU A 47 9.87 12.45 6.34
C GLU A 47 10.02 13.87 5.81
N ASP A 48 10.52 14.78 6.66
CA ASP A 48 10.71 16.21 6.37
C ASP A 48 12.17 16.60 6.10
N ILE A 49 13.02 15.61 5.82
CA ILE A 49 14.44 15.90 5.67
C ILE A 49 14.72 16.63 4.33
N GLY A 50 15.33 17.80 4.42
CA GLY A 50 15.67 18.59 3.22
C GLY A 50 16.61 17.84 2.27
N HIS A 51 16.47 18.08 0.96
CA HIS A 51 17.22 17.39 -0.11
C HIS A 51 18.75 17.40 0.08
N LYS A 52 19.31 18.40 0.77
CA LYS A 52 20.74 18.48 1.07
C LYS A 52 21.21 17.29 1.92
N HIS A 53 20.42 16.86 2.90
CA HIS A 53 20.77 15.72 3.76
C HIS A 53 20.55 14.39 3.04
N LEU A 54 19.47 14.25 2.26
CA LEU A 54 19.26 13.08 1.39
C LEU A 54 20.46 12.86 0.45
N LYS A 55 21.00 13.95 -0.11
CA LYS A 55 22.19 13.90 -0.97
C LYS A 55 23.42 13.36 -0.23
N SER A 56 23.58 13.69 1.05
CA SER A 56 24.65 13.15 1.90
C SER A 56 24.46 11.66 2.17
N ILE A 57 23.24 11.23 2.50
CA ILE A 57 22.90 9.81 2.68
C ILE A 57 23.19 9.02 1.41
N LEU A 58 22.77 9.54 0.24
CA LEU A 58 23.00 8.87 -1.04
C LEU A 58 24.50 8.72 -1.34
N ARG A 59 25.34 9.70 -0.97
CA ARG A 59 26.80 9.59 -1.13
C ARG A 59 27.38 8.45 -0.29
N VAL A 60 26.92 8.31 0.95
CA VAL A 60 27.32 7.20 1.83
C VAL A 60 26.91 5.88 1.19
N TRP A 61 25.67 5.75 0.75
CA TRP A 61 25.19 4.54 0.08
C TRP A 61 25.98 4.20 -1.20
N ILE A 62 26.36 5.20 -2.02
CA ILE A 62 27.18 4.97 -3.22
C ILE A 62 28.53 4.34 -2.88
N GLN A 63 29.15 4.70 -1.75
CA GLN A 63 30.42 4.09 -1.33
C GLN A 63 30.29 2.57 -1.19
N PHE A 64 29.17 2.09 -0.65
CA PHE A 64 28.87 0.65 -0.49
C PHE A 64 28.45 -0.05 -1.80
N THR A 65 28.06 0.70 -2.83
CA THR A 65 27.58 0.15 -4.11
C THR A 65 28.54 0.39 -5.28
N THR A 66 29.71 0.97 -5.01
CA THR A 66 30.71 1.36 -6.01
C THR A 66 31.04 0.22 -6.99
N SER A 67 31.13 -1.03 -6.53
CA SER A 67 31.43 -2.18 -7.39
C SER A 67 30.37 -2.46 -8.48
N TYR A 68 29.13 -2.03 -8.24
CA TYR A 68 27.98 -2.24 -9.11
C TYR A 68 27.63 -0.99 -9.96
N LEU A 69 27.96 0.21 -9.48
CA LEU A 69 27.63 1.49 -10.13
C LEU A 69 28.84 2.22 -10.72
N LYS A 70 29.96 1.53 -10.97
CA LYS A 70 31.24 2.12 -11.40
C LYS A 70 31.11 3.15 -12.54
N ASP A 71 30.27 2.86 -13.52
CA ASP A 71 30.14 3.66 -14.74
C ASP A 71 29.01 4.71 -14.67
N VAL A 72 28.28 4.76 -13.55
CA VAL A 72 27.15 5.68 -13.38
C VAL A 72 27.60 6.95 -12.69
N LYS A 73 27.42 8.09 -13.35
CA LYS A 73 27.75 9.39 -12.76
C LYS A 73 26.83 9.69 -11.59
N PHE A 74 27.38 10.28 -10.52
CA PHE A 74 26.62 10.69 -9.33
C PHE A 74 25.36 11.49 -9.66
N ILE A 75 25.44 12.42 -10.63
CA ILE A 75 24.30 13.27 -11.00
C ILE A 75 23.11 12.46 -11.53
N SER A 76 23.36 11.36 -12.26
CA SER A 76 22.34 10.45 -12.76
C SER A 76 21.70 9.65 -11.62
N ILE A 77 22.50 9.21 -10.65
CA ILE A 77 22.01 8.55 -9.41
C ILE A 77 21.12 9.51 -8.63
N TRP A 78 21.57 10.74 -8.46
CA TRP A 78 20.84 11.76 -7.71
C TRP A 78 19.51 12.14 -8.37
N SER A 79 19.47 12.31 -9.70
CA SER A 79 18.23 12.63 -10.41
C SER A 79 17.19 11.52 -10.29
N GLU A 80 17.60 10.26 -10.49
CA GLU A 80 16.71 9.11 -10.33
C GLU A 80 16.22 8.97 -8.89
N PHE A 81 17.09 9.25 -7.91
CA PHE A 81 16.74 9.18 -6.49
C PHE A 81 15.67 10.20 -6.13
N ILE A 82 15.80 11.46 -6.53
CA ILE A 82 14.79 12.49 -6.24
C ILE A 82 13.46 12.18 -6.91
N VAL A 83 13.48 11.78 -8.19
CA VAL A 83 12.25 11.38 -8.89
C VAL A 83 11.61 10.16 -8.21
N GLY A 84 12.41 9.21 -7.74
CA GLY A 84 11.95 8.07 -6.96
C GLY A 84 11.35 8.48 -5.62
N TRP A 85 12.04 9.36 -4.89
CA TRP A 85 11.65 9.88 -3.58
C TRP A 85 10.25 10.52 -3.61
N ASP A 86 9.96 11.34 -4.62
CA ASP A 86 8.65 11.99 -4.79
C ASP A 86 7.55 11.01 -5.21
N LYS A 87 7.92 9.90 -5.85
CA LYS A 87 6.99 8.83 -6.25
C LYS A 87 6.64 7.87 -5.11
N VAL A 88 7.47 7.78 -4.07
CA VAL A 88 7.20 6.94 -2.90
C VAL A 88 6.13 7.61 -2.05
N LYS A 89 4.87 7.24 -2.29
CA LYS A 89 3.71 7.71 -1.51
C LYS A 89 3.52 6.95 -0.19
N GLN A 90 3.94 5.70 -0.16
CA GLN A 90 3.86 4.84 1.01
C GLN A 90 5.20 4.12 1.16
N PRO A 91 5.87 4.27 2.31
CA PRO A 91 7.24 3.83 2.49
C PRO A 91 7.45 2.35 2.23
N THR A 92 6.61 1.48 2.79
CA THR A 92 6.49 0.13 2.28
C THR A 92 5.06 -0.37 2.40
N GLN A 93 4.66 -1.16 1.40
CA GLN A 93 3.42 -1.91 1.45
C GLN A 93 3.41 -2.92 2.61
N ALA A 94 4.58 -3.40 3.04
CA ALA A 94 4.70 -4.35 4.14
C ALA A 94 4.32 -3.70 5.48
N ASP A 95 4.85 -2.50 5.77
CA ASP A 95 4.54 -1.75 7.00
C ASP A 95 3.06 -1.36 7.03
N TYR A 96 2.54 -0.91 5.88
CA TYR A 96 1.13 -0.62 5.69
C TYR A 96 0.25 -1.84 6.00
N LEU A 97 0.58 -3.01 5.43
CA LEU A 97 -0.18 -4.24 5.66
C LEU A 97 -0.08 -4.69 7.13
N ARG A 98 1.11 -4.62 7.74
CA ARG A 98 1.32 -5.02 9.13
C ARG A 98 0.57 -4.13 10.10
N GLY A 99 0.75 -2.81 10.02
CA GLY A 99 0.04 -1.88 10.91
C GLY A 99 -1.49 -1.97 10.74
N THR A 100 -1.96 -2.32 9.54
CA THR A 100 -3.39 -2.56 9.28
C THR A 100 -3.87 -3.88 9.86
N PHE A 101 -3.04 -4.93 9.81
CA PHE A 101 -3.32 -6.22 10.43
C PHE A 101 -3.37 -6.10 11.95
N GLU A 102 -2.41 -5.40 12.56
CA GLU A 102 -2.41 -5.12 14.01
C GLU A 102 -3.69 -4.39 14.44
N LYS A 103 -4.10 -3.36 13.69
CA LYS A 103 -5.39 -2.69 13.94
C LYS A 103 -6.58 -3.63 13.80
N ALA A 104 -6.54 -4.58 12.86
CA ALA A 104 -7.62 -5.55 12.66
C ALA A 104 -7.76 -6.51 13.85
N VAL A 105 -6.65 -6.85 14.52
CA VAL A 105 -6.65 -7.68 15.75
C VAL A 105 -7.40 -6.97 16.88
N PHE A 106 -7.23 -5.66 17.02
CA PHE A 106 -7.87 -4.88 18.09
C PHE A 106 -9.24 -4.31 17.74
N LEU A 107 -9.69 -4.45 16.49
CA LEU A 107 -11.00 -3.95 16.08
C LEU A 107 -12.11 -4.84 16.65
N ASP A 108 -12.92 -4.27 17.55
CA ASP A 108 -14.14 -4.92 18.02
C ASP A 108 -15.25 -4.81 16.98
N TRP A 109 -15.76 -5.95 16.52
CA TRP A 109 -16.80 -6.03 15.49
C TRP A 109 -17.62 -7.31 15.67
N SER A 110 -18.44 -7.29 16.72
CA SER A 110 -19.23 -8.44 17.18
C SER A 110 -20.24 -8.97 16.14
N GLU A 111 -20.72 -8.13 15.23
CA GLU A 111 -21.63 -8.56 14.15
C GLU A 111 -21.01 -9.64 13.25
N LEU A 112 -19.67 -9.64 13.08
CA LEU A 112 -18.98 -10.67 12.31
C LEU A 112 -18.96 -12.03 13.01
N GLU A 113 -19.05 -12.07 14.34
CA GLU A 113 -19.06 -13.33 15.10
C GLU A 113 -20.28 -14.18 14.73
N VAL A 114 -21.44 -13.55 14.60
CA VAL A 114 -22.67 -14.22 14.17
C VAL A 114 -22.57 -14.65 12.70
N GLN A 115 -22.02 -13.79 11.84
CA GLN A 115 -21.93 -14.06 10.40
C GLN A 115 -20.99 -15.23 10.06
N PHE A 116 -19.90 -15.40 10.82
CA PHE A 116 -18.86 -16.40 10.56
C PHE A 116 -18.80 -17.48 11.63
N GLU A 117 -19.89 -17.71 12.36
CA GLU A 117 -20.03 -18.78 13.36
C GLU A 117 -18.89 -18.82 14.40
N GLY A 118 -18.34 -17.65 14.74
CA GLY A 118 -17.24 -17.51 15.68
C GLY A 118 -15.86 -17.96 15.16
N ASP A 119 -15.68 -18.20 13.87
CA ASP A 119 -14.36 -18.52 13.30
C ASP A 119 -13.41 -17.30 13.35
N GLU A 120 -12.57 -17.25 14.38
CA GLU A 120 -11.70 -16.11 14.70
C GLU A 120 -10.78 -15.71 13.53
N GLU A 121 -10.24 -16.69 12.79
CA GLU A 121 -9.33 -16.44 11.67
C GLU A 121 -10.04 -15.80 10.48
N THR A 122 -11.23 -16.29 10.11
CA THR A 122 -12.03 -15.67 9.04
C THR A 122 -12.51 -14.28 9.46
N ILE A 123 -12.97 -14.11 10.71
CA ILE A 123 -13.39 -12.81 11.25
C ILE A 123 -12.22 -11.81 11.17
N LEU A 124 -11.03 -12.20 11.61
CA LEU A 124 -9.84 -11.36 11.53
C LEU A 124 -9.47 -11.02 10.08
N LEU A 125 -9.60 -11.96 9.14
CA LEU A 125 -9.38 -11.68 7.71
C LEU A 125 -10.38 -10.67 7.15
N VAL A 126 -11.65 -10.75 7.55
CA VAL A 126 -12.69 -9.79 7.15
C VAL A 126 -12.40 -8.41 7.71
N LYS A 127 -12.09 -8.31 9.02
CA LYS A 127 -11.64 -7.06 9.66
C LYS A 127 -10.44 -6.47 8.92
N PHE A 128 -9.44 -7.29 8.61
CA PHE A 128 -8.24 -6.86 7.87
C PHE A 128 -8.58 -6.32 6.48
N CYS A 129 -9.42 -7.01 5.72
CA CYS A 129 -9.86 -6.57 4.40
C CYS A 129 -10.64 -5.26 4.44
N TYR A 130 -11.52 -5.08 5.43
CA TYR A 130 -12.26 -3.85 5.63
C TYR A 130 -11.31 -2.67 5.90
N LEU A 131 -10.35 -2.82 6.81
CA LEU A 131 -9.39 -1.76 7.11
C LEU A 131 -8.52 -1.40 5.91
N LEU A 132 -8.14 -2.38 5.08
CA LEU A 132 -7.44 -2.13 3.81
C LEU A 132 -8.30 -1.29 2.85
N GLN A 133 -9.61 -1.53 2.80
CA GLN A 133 -10.55 -0.75 1.99
C GLN A 133 -10.68 0.69 2.48
N VAL A 134 -10.81 0.87 3.80
CA VAL A 134 -10.91 2.17 4.46
C VAL A 134 -9.70 3.04 4.11
N GLN A 135 -8.50 2.47 4.25
CA GLN A 135 -7.25 3.17 3.96
C GLN A 135 -7.02 3.43 2.48
N SER A 136 -7.56 2.58 1.59
CA SER A 136 -7.48 2.77 0.13
C SER A 136 -8.42 3.86 -0.40
N LYS A 137 -9.17 4.53 0.48
CA LYS A 137 -10.10 5.64 0.16
C LYS A 137 -11.09 5.29 -0.96
N LYS A 138 -11.74 4.13 -0.86
CA LYS A 138 -12.70 3.58 -1.86
C LYS A 138 -12.10 3.11 -3.18
N ASN A 139 -10.77 3.07 -3.31
CA ASN A 139 -10.14 2.38 -4.44
C ASN A 139 -9.99 0.89 -4.13
N ASP A 140 -9.66 0.11 -5.15
CA ASP A 140 -9.27 -1.28 -4.98
C ASP A 140 -7.98 -1.39 -4.15
N PHE A 141 -7.92 -2.40 -3.28
CA PHE A 141 -6.74 -2.70 -2.49
C PHE A 141 -6.11 -4.01 -2.98
N PHE A 142 -4.79 -4.12 -2.80
CA PHE A 142 -4.04 -5.33 -3.14
C PHE A 142 -3.93 -6.24 -1.93
N LEU A 143 -4.22 -7.52 -2.11
CA LEU A 143 -3.96 -8.54 -1.11
C LEU A 143 -3.59 -9.85 -1.80
N SER A 144 -2.47 -10.47 -1.41
CA SER A 144 -2.01 -11.73 -2.00
C SER A 144 -2.25 -12.89 -1.05
N CYS A 145 -2.50 -14.10 -1.58
CA CYS A 145 -2.59 -15.30 -0.74
C CYS A 145 -1.29 -15.59 0.03
N ARG A 146 -0.12 -15.20 -0.50
CA ARG A 146 1.16 -15.30 0.22
C ARG A 146 1.20 -14.34 1.41
N THR A 147 0.71 -13.13 1.22
CA THR A 147 0.59 -12.11 2.29
C THR A 147 -0.34 -12.60 3.39
N VAL A 148 -1.52 -13.11 3.02
CA VAL A 148 -2.47 -13.70 3.98
C VAL A 148 -1.83 -14.88 4.70
N GLY A 149 -1.22 -15.83 3.99
CA GLY A 149 -0.54 -16.96 4.63
C GLY A 149 0.53 -16.54 5.64
N LYS A 150 1.28 -15.47 5.35
CA LYS A 150 2.29 -14.92 6.27
C LYS A 150 1.67 -14.33 7.54
N PHE A 151 0.61 -13.53 7.43
CA PHE A 151 -0.01 -12.88 8.59
C PHE A 151 -0.84 -13.85 9.45
N PHE A 152 -1.43 -14.88 8.83
CA PHE A 152 -2.31 -15.83 9.49
C PHE A 152 -1.62 -17.16 9.83
N GLY A 153 -0.35 -17.35 9.46
CA GLY A 153 0.37 -18.60 9.74
C GLY A 153 -0.14 -19.81 8.96
N VAL A 154 -0.85 -19.61 7.85
CA VAL A 154 -1.44 -20.70 7.03
C VAL A 154 -0.72 -20.86 5.69
N ASP A 155 -0.83 -22.06 5.10
CA ASP A 155 -0.25 -22.31 3.79
C ASP A 155 -0.96 -21.53 2.67
N ARG A 156 -0.26 -21.38 1.53
CA ARG A 156 -0.74 -20.60 0.37
C ARG A 156 -2.09 -21.10 -0.17
N ASN A 157 -2.35 -22.41 -0.17
CA ASN A 157 -3.60 -22.96 -0.69
C ASN A 157 -4.76 -22.65 0.25
N THR A 158 -4.55 -22.74 1.57
CA THR A 158 -5.55 -22.37 2.58
C THR A 158 -5.89 -20.88 2.50
N ALA A 159 -4.88 -20.01 2.50
CA ALA A 159 -5.08 -18.56 2.31
C ALA A 159 -5.84 -18.23 1.00
N ASN A 160 -5.53 -18.94 -0.09
CA ASN A 160 -6.23 -18.76 -1.36
C ASN A 160 -7.69 -19.24 -1.29
N LYS A 161 -7.98 -20.34 -0.57
CA LYS A 161 -9.36 -20.80 -0.34
C LYS A 161 -10.16 -19.77 0.46
N TRP A 162 -9.60 -19.21 1.52
CA TRP A 162 -10.25 -18.16 2.31
C TRP A 162 -10.58 -16.93 1.47
N LEU A 163 -9.62 -16.39 0.72
CA LEU A 163 -9.87 -15.25 -0.17
C LEU A 163 -10.96 -15.56 -1.22
N ASN A 164 -10.97 -16.77 -1.80
CA ASN A 164 -12.00 -17.16 -2.75
C ASN A 164 -13.37 -17.34 -2.08
N MET A 165 -13.41 -17.87 -0.86
CA MET A 165 -14.62 -18.01 -0.06
C MET A 165 -15.23 -16.63 0.21
N LEU A 166 -14.45 -15.64 0.66
CA LEU A 166 -14.91 -14.26 0.85
C LEU A 166 -15.44 -13.61 -0.44
N VAL A 167 -14.85 -13.94 -1.61
CA VAL A 167 -15.39 -13.49 -2.90
C VAL A 167 -16.72 -14.17 -3.24
N LYS A 168 -16.85 -15.46 -2.95
CA LYS A 168 -18.08 -16.23 -3.22
C LYS A 168 -19.23 -15.85 -2.29
N THR A 169 -18.93 -15.38 -1.08
CA THR A 169 -19.92 -14.89 -0.12
C THR A 169 -20.18 -13.38 -0.24
N ASN A 170 -19.66 -12.72 -1.28
CA ASN A 170 -19.82 -11.28 -1.55
C ASN A 170 -19.28 -10.34 -0.46
N VAL A 171 -18.39 -10.84 0.41
CA VAL A 171 -17.65 -10.00 1.36
C VAL A 171 -16.56 -9.21 0.63
N LEU A 172 -15.98 -9.83 -0.40
CA LEU A 172 -15.03 -9.21 -1.33
C LEU A 172 -15.56 -9.24 -2.76
N GLU A 173 -15.31 -8.18 -3.52
CA GLU A 173 -15.44 -8.15 -4.97
C GLU A 173 -14.05 -8.21 -5.61
N LEU A 174 -13.86 -9.07 -6.62
CA LEU A 174 -12.60 -9.16 -7.36
C LEU A 174 -12.53 -8.05 -8.42
N ALA A 175 -12.02 -6.88 -8.05
CA ALA A 175 -11.84 -5.74 -8.95
C ALA A 175 -10.86 -6.02 -10.10
N LYS A 176 -9.73 -6.70 -9.80
CA LYS A 176 -8.75 -7.09 -10.82
C LYS A 176 -8.08 -8.41 -10.48
N ARG A 177 -8.16 -9.38 -11.39
CA ARG A 177 -7.46 -10.65 -11.24
C ARG A 177 -5.95 -10.47 -11.35
N GLY A 178 -5.23 -11.05 -10.39
CA GLY A 178 -3.77 -11.14 -10.40
C GLY A 178 -3.22 -12.08 -11.48
N SER A 179 -1.90 -12.05 -11.65
CA SER A 179 -1.12 -13.01 -12.45
C SER A 179 -0.02 -13.63 -11.57
N GLY A 180 0.80 -14.54 -12.11
CA GLY A 180 1.87 -15.19 -11.34
C GLY A 180 2.82 -14.22 -10.60
N TYR A 181 2.97 -13.00 -11.11
CA TYR A 181 3.84 -11.94 -10.57
C TYR A 181 3.08 -10.70 -10.05
N LYS A 182 1.73 -10.72 -10.03
CA LYS A 182 0.89 -9.62 -9.55
C LYS A 182 -0.24 -10.20 -8.72
N ALA A 183 -0.40 -9.80 -7.46
CA ALA A 183 -1.60 -10.24 -6.74
C ALA A 183 -2.88 -9.56 -7.26
N SER A 184 -3.98 -10.20 -6.91
CA SER A 184 -5.32 -9.70 -7.17
C SER A 184 -5.59 -8.41 -6.40
N ARG A 185 -6.52 -7.64 -6.93
CA ARG A 185 -7.08 -6.46 -6.27
C ARG A 185 -8.55 -6.68 -5.96
N TYR A 186 -8.94 -6.21 -4.81
CA TYR A 186 -10.26 -6.43 -4.24
C TYR A 186 -10.91 -5.11 -3.85
N ILE A 187 -12.23 -5.10 -3.83
CA ILE A 187 -13.04 -4.10 -3.17
C ILE A 187 -13.77 -4.83 -2.03
N TYR A 188 -13.82 -4.22 -0.86
CA TYR A 188 -14.63 -4.77 0.23
C TYR A 188 -16.11 -4.43 0.00
N ALA A 189 -16.95 -5.45 0.00
CA ALA A 189 -18.38 -5.36 -0.34
C ALA A 189 -19.30 -5.83 0.81
N GLY A 190 -18.73 -6.28 1.93
CA GLY A 190 -19.47 -6.63 3.14
C GLY A 190 -20.02 -5.42 3.90
N ASP A 191 -20.63 -5.70 5.05
CA ASP A 191 -21.17 -4.67 5.95
C ASP A 191 -20.05 -3.77 6.48
N SER A 192 -20.37 -2.50 6.76
CA SER A 192 -19.40 -1.55 7.31
C SER A 192 -19.44 -1.50 8.83
N CYS A 193 -18.27 -1.45 9.45
CA CYS A 193 -18.10 -1.18 10.88
C CYS A 193 -18.51 0.27 11.22
N SER A 194 -18.99 0.52 12.44
CA SER A 194 -19.38 1.86 12.89
C SER A 194 -18.18 2.83 12.96
N GLU A 195 -18.45 4.14 12.90
CA GLU A 195 -17.37 5.14 13.01
C GLU A 195 -16.74 5.15 14.41
N GLU A 196 -17.52 4.83 15.44
CA GLU A 196 -17.07 4.72 16.82
C GLU A 196 -16.01 3.61 16.98
N GLN A 197 -16.28 2.42 16.46
CA GLN A 197 -15.35 1.28 16.48
C GLN A 197 -14.05 1.58 15.71
N LEU A 198 -14.15 2.32 14.59
CA LEU A 198 -12.96 2.74 13.82
C LEU A 198 -12.08 3.75 14.58
N ALA A 199 -12.69 4.65 15.35
CA ALA A 199 -11.97 5.65 16.12
C ALA A 199 -11.13 5.01 17.23
N GLU A 200 -11.63 3.94 17.86
CA GLU A 200 -10.93 3.21 18.93
C GLU A 200 -9.61 2.58 18.47
N VAL A 201 -9.53 2.12 17.22
CA VAL A 201 -8.30 1.59 16.62
C VAL A 201 -7.42 2.67 15.97
N GLY A 202 -7.68 3.94 16.29
CA GLY A 202 -6.89 5.08 15.82
C GLY A 202 -7.03 5.34 14.31
N ILE A 203 -8.17 4.99 13.71
CA ILE A 203 -8.49 5.32 12.32
C ILE A 203 -9.41 6.54 12.33
N THR A 204 -8.82 7.73 12.25
CA THR A 204 -9.59 8.98 12.24
C THR A 204 -10.00 9.35 10.81
N ASN A 205 -11.28 9.70 10.63
CA ASN A 205 -11.91 10.01 9.34
C ASN A 205 -11.43 11.32 8.67
N ASN A 206 -10.26 11.87 9.05
CA ASN A 206 -9.72 13.07 8.41
C ASN A 206 -9.46 12.83 6.89
N THR A 207 -9.41 11.56 6.47
CA THR A 207 -9.33 11.12 5.07
C THR A 207 -10.66 11.08 4.31
N PHE A 208 -11.83 11.15 4.96
CA PHE A 208 -13.14 11.06 4.29
C PHE A 208 -13.81 12.41 4.01
N ARG A 209 -13.51 13.46 4.80
CA ARG A 209 -14.22 14.75 4.71
C ARG A 209 -13.88 15.59 3.46
N GLU A 210 -12.77 15.34 2.77
CA GLU A 210 -12.34 16.20 1.64
C GLU A 210 -13.12 16.00 0.32
N HIS A 211 -13.90 14.92 0.15
CA HIS A 211 -14.54 14.63 -1.13
C HIS A 211 -16.07 14.87 -1.21
N LYS A 212 -16.75 15.16 -0.10
CA LYS A 212 -18.20 15.48 -0.15
C LYS A 212 -18.51 16.91 -0.67
N ASN A 213 -17.51 17.80 -0.78
CA ASN A 213 -17.74 19.19 -1.22
C ASN A 213 -17.45 19.48 -2.71
N GLY A 214 -17.18 18.47 -3.54
CA GLY A 214 -16.74 18.69 -4.91
C GLY A 214 -17.47 17.86 -5.95
N LYS A 215 -18.76 18.14 -6.22
CA LYS A 215 -19.42 18.10 -7.56
C LYS A 215 -20.95 18.09 -7.46
N HIS A 216 -21.52 19.28 -7.28
CA HIS A 216 -22.86 19.60 -7.79
C HIS A 216 -22.80 20.92 -8.56
N LYS A 217 -22.03 20.96 -9.65
CA LYS A 217 -22.19 21.97 -10.69
C LYS A 217 -23.20 21.43 -11.70
N GLN A 218 -24.46 21.77 -11.48
CA GLN A 218 -25.53 21.59 -12.44
C GLN A 218 -25.13 22.26 -13.76
N ARG A 219 -25.18 21.49 -14.84
CA ARG A 219 -24.96 21.94 -16.20
C ARG A 219 -26.26 22.60 -16.67
N ALA A 220 -26.39 23.91 -16.50
CA ALA A 220 -27.48 24.68 -17.07
C ALA A 220 -27.40 24.58 -18.60
N LYS A 221 -28.38 23.90 -19.20
CA LYS A 221 -28.65 23.96 -20.65
C LYS A 221 -29.14 25.37 -20.97
N GLN A 222 -28.27 26.20 -21.56
CA GLN A 222 -28.71 27.38 -22.30
C GLN A 222 -29.36 26.91 -23.60
N SER A 223 -30.68 27.00 -23.66
CA SER A 223 -31.46 27.04 -24.90
C SER A 223 -31.14 28.35 -25.61
N LYS A 224 -30.56 28.29 -26.81
CA LYS A 224 -30.51 29.43 -27.73
C LYS A 224 -31.68 29.30 -28.69
N ASP A 225 -32.71 30.10 -28.45
CA ASP A 225 -33.72 30.48 -29.42
C ASP A 225 -33.04 31.35 -30.49
N ASN A 226 -33.02 30.89 -31.74
CA ASN A 226 -32.66 31.69 -32.91
C ASN A 226 -33.95 31.93 -33.70
N SER A 227 -34.63 33.02 -33.37
CA SER A 227 -35.69 33.61 -34.19
C SER A 227 -35.05 34.55 -35.21
N ILE A 228 -35.22 34.26 -36.50
CA ILE A 228 -34.86 35.15 -37.61
C ILE A 228 -36.14 35.91 -38.01
N PRO A 229 -36.18 37.25 -38.03
CA PRO A 229 -37.23 37.97 -38.74
C PRO A 229 -36.83 38.25 -40.20
N PHE A 230 -37.86 38.28 -41.03
CA PHE A 230 -37.90 38.56 -42.48
C PHE A 230 -37.24 39.87 -42.89
#